data_AF-W1RS54-F1
#
_entry.id   AF-W1RS54-F1
#
_cell.length_a   1.000
_cell.length_b   1.000
_cell.length_c   1.000
_cell.angle_alpha   90.00
_cell.angle_beta   90.00
_cell.angle_gamma   90.00
#
_symmetry.space_group_name_H-M   'P 1'
#
loop_
_entity.id
_entity.type
_entity.pdbx_description
1 polymer ?
#
loop_
_entity_poly.entity_id
_entity_poly.type
_entity_poly.pdbx_seq_one_letter_code
_entity_poly.pdbx_strand_id
1 'polypeptide(L)'
;MKMTRLSESFAVGSMPFFSELAAFLSRRIGSHLSSVSTPQSLACYQVDKKDATLRLRLVLIPFSNGQLLGRLSWLDWRGVDHVCCYVNEAFDCLALASNGVWKRQSKCAEALCLERYYSLMA
;
A
#
# COMPACT_ATOMS: atom_id res chain seq x y z
N MET A 1 -12.43 -23.87 -15.78
CA MET A 1 -12.33 -22.59 -15.03
C MET A 1 -10.85 -22.18 -15.01
N LYS A 2 -10.46 -21.11 -15.70
CA LYS A 2 -9.07 -20.61 -15.81
C LYS A 2 -8.94 -19.40 -14.88
N MET A 3 -8.51 -19.62 -13.63
CA MET A 3 -8.54 -18.59 -12.57
C MET A 3 -7.19 -18.38 -11.87
N THR A 4 -6.08 -18.74 -12.53
CA THR A 4 -4.74 -18.74 -11.91
C THR A 4 -3.76 -17.69 -12.45
N ARG A 5 -3.97 -17.12 -13.64
CA ARG A 5 -2.96 -16.25 -14.27
C ARG A 5 -2.92 -14.81 -13.76
N LEU A 6 -4.04 -14.24 -13.33
CA LEU A 6 -4.10 -12.82 -12.94
C LEU A 6 -3.58 -12.57 -11.52
N SER A 7 -3.90 -13.44 -10.56
CA SER A 7 -3.44 -13.34 -9.18
C SER A 7 -1.92 -13.52 -9.04
N GLU A 8 -1.33 -14.44 -9.81
CA GLU A 8 0.14 -14.59 -9.91
C GLU A 8 0.79 -13.35 -10.52
N SER A 9 0.21 -12.81 -11.60
CA SER A 9 0.73 -11.59 -12.24
C SER A 9 0.66 -10.37 -11.33
N PHE A 10 -0.38 -10.28 -10.49
CA PHE A 10 -0.53 -9.19 -9.55
C PHE A 10 0.51 -9.26 -8.42
N ALA A 11 0.73 -10.45 -7.85
CA ALA A 11 1.77 -10.62 -6.82
C ALA A 11 3.16 -10.23 -7.36
N VAL A 12 3.50 -10.68 -8.58
CA VAL A 12 4.76 -10.33 -9.25
C VAL A 12 4.84 -8.82 -9.54
N GLY A 13 3.79 -8.20 -10.07
CA GLY A 13 3.77 -6.77 -10.40
C GLY A 13 3.71 -5.85 -9.18
N SER A 14 3.25 -6.35 -8.05
CA SER A 14 3.05 -5.52 -6.85
C SER A 14 4.36 -5.15 -6.14
N MET A 15 5.41 -5.97 -6.30
CA MET A 15 6.75 -5.68 -5.79
C MET A 15 7.40 -4.44 -6.46
N PRO A 16 7.53 -4.38 -7.81
CA PRO A 16 8.08 -3.18 -8.46
C PRO A 16 7.20 -1.95 -8.23
N PHE A 17 5.87 -2.08 -8.31
CA PHE A 17 4.95 -0.99 -7.97
C PHE A 17 5.20 -0.43 -6.56
N PHE A 18 5.35 -1.31 -5.57
CA PHE A 18 5.55 -0.89 -4.19
C PHE A 18 6.94 -0.29 -3.95
N SER A 19 7.96 -0.80 -4.63
CA SER A 19 9.31 -0.23 -4.61
C SER A 19 9.34 1.17 -5.21
N GLU A 20 8.62 1.41 -6.32
CA GLU A 20 8.49 2.73 -6.95
C GLU A 20 7.76 3.72 -6.03
N LEU A 21 6.67 3.27 -5.39
CA LEU A 21 5.95 4.05 -4.39
C LEU A 21 6.85 4.43 -3.20
N ALA A 22 7.62 3.48 -2.66
CA ALA A 22 8.55 3.75 -1.57
C ALA A 22 9.65 4.74 -1.99
N ALA A 23 10.21 4.60 -3.20
CA ALA A 23 11.18 5.55 -3.73
C ALA A 23 10.60 6.96 -3.95
N PHE A 24 9.34 7.05 -4.39
CA PHE A 24 8.62 8.32 -4.46
C PHE A 24 8.46 8.96 -3.07
N LEU A 25 7.95 8.19 -2.11
CA LEU A 25 7.69 8.67 -0.76
C LEU A 25 8.98 9.10 -0.07
N SER A 26 10.05 8.32 -0.17
CA SER A 26 11.36 8.64 0.43
C SER A 26 11.87 10.00 -0.02
N ARG A 27 11.77 10.30 -1.33
CA ARG A 27 12.14 11.60 -1.90
C ARG A 27 11.27 12.76 -1.39
N ARG A 28 9.99 12.52 -1.15
CA ARG A 28 9.05 13.57 -0.72
C ARG A 28 9.09 13.83 0.79
N ILE A 29 9.26 12.79 1.60
CA ILE A 29 9.31 12.91 3.07
C ILE A 29 10.70 13.36 3.57
N GLY A 30 11.73 13.31 2.70
CA GLY A 30 13.10 13.66 3.08
C GLY A 30 13.73 12.65 4.06
N SER A 31 13.34 11.39 3.97
CA SER A 31 13.86 10.30 4.83
C SER A 31 13.96 9.01 4.04
N HIS A 32 14.97 8.20 4.35
CA HIS A 32 15.14 6.91 3.70
C HIS A 32 14.03 5.94 4.12
N LEU A 33 13.61 5.09 3.19
CA LEU A 33 12.68 3.99 3.43
C LEU A 33 13.44 2.68 3.25
N SER A 34 13.85 2.06 4.35
CA SER A 34 14.63 0.83 4.36
C SER A 34 13.71 -0.39 4.27
N SER A 35 14.05 -1.36 3.43
CA SER A 35 13.27 -2.59 3.30
C SER A 35 13.39 -3.41 4.59
N VAL A 36 12.25 -3.90 5.11
CA VAL A 36 12.20 -4.75 6.30
C VAL A 36 11.23 -5.90 6.09
N SER A 37 11.52 -7.06 6.70
CA SER A 37 10.59 -8.18 6.72
C SER A 37 9.61 -8.03 7.88
N THR A 38 8.31 -8.17 7.61
CA THR A 38 7.27 -8.20 8.65
C THR A 38 6.26 -9.31 8.38
N PRO A 39 5.72 -9.97 9.41
CA PRO A 39 4.69 -10.98 9.22
C PRO A 39 3.49 -10.43 8.44
N GLN A 40 2.91 -11.28 7.58
CA GLN A 40 1.69 -10.99 6.81
C GLN A 40 1.79 -9.85 5.79
N SER A 41 2.98 -9.29 5.58
CA SER A 41 3.22 -8.28 4.55
C SER A 41 3.88 -8.94 3.35
N LEU A 42 3.42 -8.60 2.15
CA LEU A 42 4.15 -8.98 0.93
C LEU A 42 5.46 -8.20 0.85
N ALA A 43 5.41 -6.91 1.17
CA ALA A 43 6.57 -6.05 1.30
C ALA A 43 6.32 -4.96 2.35
N CYS A 44 7.40 -4.50 2.96
CA CYS A 44 7.36 -3.49 4.01
C CYS A 44 8.61 -2.62 3.98
N TYR A 45 8.43 -1.31 4.15
CA TYR A 45 9.53 -0.35 4.29
C TYR A 45 9.39 0.42 5.59
N GLN A 46 10.48 0.60 6.32
CA GLN A 46 10.52 1.40 7.54
C GLN A 46 11.09 2.79 7.24
N VAL A 47 10.49 3.82 7.82
CA VAL A 47 11.04 5.18 7.75
C VAL A 47 12.26 5.26 8.68
N ASP A 48 13.41 5.62 8.13
CA ASP A 48 14.64 5.80 8.89
C ASP A 48 14.67 7.19 9.56
N LYS A 49 13.81 7.38 10.57
CA LYS A 49 13.74 8.61 11.35
C LYS A 49 13.68 8.30 12.84
N LYS A 50 14.56 8.94 13.62
CA LYS A 50 14.74 8.67 15.07
C LYS A 50 13.45 8.78 15.89
N ASP A 51 12.52 9.66 15.48
CA ASP A 51 11.31 9.99 16.26
C ASP A 51 10.02 9.43 15.65
N ALA A 52 10.09 8.65 14.56
CA ALA A 52 8.92 8.12 13.87
C ALA A 52 9.10 6.65 13.51
N THR A 53 8.48 5.76 14.28
CA THR A 53 8.38 4.34 13.90
C THR A 53 7.15 4.13 13.03
N LEU A 54 7.23 4.58 11.78
CA LEU A 54 6.24 4.30 10.75
C LEU A 54 6.79 3.29 9.75
N ARG A 55 5.94 2.32 9.37
CA ARG A 55 6.26 1.32 8.35
C ARG A 55 5.23 1.36 7.24
N LEU A 56 5.67 1.61 6.01
CA LEU A 56 4.83 1.45 4.83
C LEU A 56 4.65 -0.04 4.55
N ARG A 57 3.42 -0.50 4.37
CA ARG A 57 3.09 -1.91 4.11
C ARG A 57 2.25 -2.09 2.86
N LEU A 58 2.53 -3.18 2.17
CA LEU A 58 1.67 -3.74 1.14
C LEU A 58 1.20 -5.13 1.56
N VAL A 59 -0.12 -5.32 1.61
CA VAL A 59 -0.78 -6.60 1.91
C VAL A 59 -1.73 -6.96 0.79
N LEU A 60 -1.67 -8.19 0.29
CA LEU A 60 -2.64 -8.70 -0.68
C LEU A 60 -3.82 -9.34 0.06
N ILE A 61 -5.04 -8.95 -0.31
CA ILE A 61 -6.28 -9.37 0.33
C ILE A 61 -7.18 -10.04 -0.71
N PRO A 62 -7.75 -11.23 -0.42
CA PRO A 62 -8.76 -11.84 -1.26
C PRO A 62 -9.95 -10.91 -1.52
N PHE A 63 -10.34 -10.82 -2.78
CA PHE A 63 -11.52 -10.11 -3.25
C PHE A 63 -12.44 -11.04 -4.06
N SER A 64 -13.62 -10.54 -4.43
CA SER A 64 -14.64 -11.33 -5.13
C SER A 64 -14.11 -11.98 -6.41
N ASN A 65 -14.63 -13.15 -6.74
CA ASN A 65 -14.31 -13.86 -7.99
C ASN A 65 -12.81 -14.16 -8.17
N GLY A 66 -12.10 -14.45 -7.07
CA GLY A 66 -10.69 -14.85 -7.10
C GLY A 66 -9.71 -13.71 -7.43
N GLN A 67 -10.20 -12.47 -7.45
CA GLN A 67 -9.36 -11.29 -7.59
C GLN A 67 -8.68 -10.95 -6.26
N LEU A 68 -7.62 -10.15 -6.32
CA LEU A 68 -6.93 -9.62 -5.14
C LEU A 68 -7.04 -8.09 -5.09
N LEU A 69 -6.96 -7.56 -3.87
CA LEU A 69 -6.73 -6.14 -3.59
C LEU A 69 -5.38 -5.97 -2.90
N GLY A 70 -4.60 -4.98 -3.33
CA GLY A 70 -3.44 -4.52 -2.57
C GLY A 70 -3.88 -3.45 -1.57
N ARG A 71 -3.67 -3.66 -0.27
CA ARG A 71 -3.86 -2.63 0.75
C ARG A 71 -2.53 -1.95 1.04
N LEU A 72 -2.50 -0.64 0.87
CA LEU A 72 -1.38 0.21 1.25
C LEU A 72 -1.70 0.93 2.57
N SER A 73 -0.82 0.79 3.55
CA SER A 73 -1.00 1.40 4.87
C SER A 73 0.32 1.86 5.49
N TRP A 74 0.24 2.85 6.37
CA TRP A 74 1.29 3.13 7.35
C TRP A 74 0.96 2.40 8.65
N LEU A 75 1.82 1.48 9.06
CA LEU A 75 1.76 0.85 10.36
C LEU A 75 2.50 1.72 11.37
N ASP A 76 1.82 2.12 12.43
CA ASP A 76 2.44 2.87 13.53
C ASP A 76 3.08 1.97 14.59
N TRP A 77 3.75 2.60 15.56
CA TRP A 77 4.42 1.91 16.67
C TRP A 77 3.47 1.14 17.59
N ARG A 78 2.17 1.44 17.54
CA ARG A 78 1.12 0.75 18.30
C ARG A 78 0.57 -0.47 17.56
N GLY A 79 1.02 -0.71 16.33
CA GLY A 79 0.54 -1.78 15.47
C GLY A 79 -0.76 -1.45 14.76
N VAL A 80 -1.15 -0.17 14.65
CA VAL A 80 -2.35 0.26 13.93
C VAL A 80 -2.01 0.51 12.46
N ASP A 81 -2.73 -0.18 11.56
CA ASP A 81 -2.66 0.07 10.12
C ASP A 81 -3.51 1.31 9.75
N HIS A 82 -2.85 2.41 9.43
CA HIS A 82 -3.46 3.61 8.87
C HIS A 82 -3.53 3.49 7.35
N VAL A 83 -4.67 3.03 6.86
CA VAL A 83 -4.86 2.75 5.42
C VAL A 83 -4.78 4.04 4.60
N CYS A 84 -3.92 4.01 3.58
CA CYS A 84 -3.77 5.05 2.60
C CYS A 84 -4.78 4.87 1.47
N CYS A 85 -4.76 3.67 0.85
CA CYS A 85 -5.66 3.28 -0.22
C CYS A 85 -5.65 1.76 -0.43
N TYR A 86 -6.59 1.32 -1.27
CA TYR A 86 -6.57 -0.01 -1.86
C TYR A 86 -6.26 0.12 -3.35
N VAL A 87 -5.59 -0.88 -3.94
CA VAL A 87 -5.31 -0.96 -5.36
C VAL A 87 -5.85 -2.28 -5.93
N ASN A 88 -6.38 -2.23 -7.15
CA ASN A 88 -6.76 -3.44 -7.88
C ASN A 88 -5.55 -4.08 -8.57
N GLU A 89 -5.78 -5.16 -9.32
CA GLU A 89 -4.73 -5.88 -10.06
C GLU A 89 -4.07 -5.07 -11.19
N ALA A 90 -4.69 -3.95 -11.60
CA ALA A 90 -4.14 -2.98 -12.54
C ALA A 90 -3.44 -1.79 -11.85
N PHE A 91 -3.24 -1.86 -10.53
CA PHE A 91 -2.68 -0.81 -9.68
C PHE A 91 -3.48 0.51 -9.66
N ASP A 92 -4.75 0.46 -10.06
CA ASP A 92 -5.66 1.59 -9.89
C ASP A 92 -6.03 1.74 -8.42
N CYS A 93 -5.91 2.96 -7.91
CA CYS A 93 -6.41 3.29 -6.58
C CYS A 93 -7.93 3.21 -6.53
N LEU A 94 -8.43 2.52 -5.51
CA LEU A 94 -9.84 2.29 -5.26
C LEU A 94 -10.30 2.98 -3.97
N ALA A 95 -11.54 3.45 -3.99
CA ALA A 95 -12.29 3.88 -2.83
C ALA A 95 -13.58 3.07 -2.71
N LEU A 96 -13.97 2.74 -1.48
CA LEU A 96 -15.25 2.09 -1.22
C LEU A 96 -16.34 3.16 -1.23
N ALA A 97 -17.22 3.11 -2.22
CA ALA A 97 -18.40 3.99 -2.26
C ALA A 97 -19.40 3.57 -1.17
N SER A 98 -20.30 4.49 -0.81
CA SER A 98 -21.33 4.27 0.24
C SER A 98 -22.25 3.08 -0.04
N ASN A 99 -22.38 2.67 -1.30
CA ASN A 99 -23.14 1.49 -1.72
C ASN A 99 -22.34 0.17 -1.64
N GLY A 100 -21.16 0.18 -1.01
CA GLY A 100 -20.30 -1.00 -0.86
C GLY A 100 -19.53 -1.39 -2.13
N VAL A 101 -19.57 -0.59 -3.18
CA VAL A 101 -18.87 -0.87 -4.45
C VAL A 101 -17.51 -0.17 -4.47
N TRP A 102 -16.46 -0.92 -4.79
CA TRP A 102 -15.13 -0.36 -5.06
C TRP A 102 -15.12 0.38 -6.39
N LYS A 103 -14.70 1.63 -6.38
CA LYS A 103 -14.57 2.45 -7.58
C LYS A 103 -13.17 3.03 -7.66
N ARG A 104 -12.66 3.18 -8.89
CA ARG A 104 -11.44 3.94 -9.15
C ARG A 104 -11.60 5.36 -8.63
N GLN A 105 -10.62 5.84 -7.89
CA GLN A 105 -10.56 7.22 -7.42
C GLN A 105 -9.53 8.03 -8.23
N SER A 106 -9.66 9.35 -8.17
CA SER A 106 -8.80 10.27 -8.94
C SER A 106 -7.39 10.40 -8.39
N LYS A 107 -7.21 10.26 -7.06
CA LYS A 107 -5.90 10.33 -6.42
C LYS A 107 -5.15 9.02 -6.60
N CYS A 108 -3.87 9.11 -6.94
CA CYS A 108 -2.96 7.97 -7.01
C CYS A 108 -2.44 7.55 -5.63
N ALA A 109 -1.76 6.41 -5.58
CA ALA A 109 -1.28 5.80 -4.34
C ALA A 109 -0.25 6.68 -3.64
N GLU A 110 0.61 7.31 -4.43
CA GLU A 110 1.65 8.24 -3.99
C GLU A 110 1.04 9.41 -3.21
N ALA A 111 0.03 10.06 -3.78
CA ALA A 111 -0.62 11.21 -3.17
C ALA A 111 -1.31 10.84 -1.86
N LEU A 112 -2.04 9.73 -1.85
CA LEU A 112 -2.80 9.27 -0.69
C LEU A 112 -1.88 8.77 0.44
N CYS A 113 -0.82 8.04 0.11
CA CYS A 113 0.15 7.60 1.11
C CYS A 113 0.91 8.79 1.70
N LEU A 114 1.27 9.79 0.89
CA LEU A 114 1.97 10.97 1.37
C LEU A 114 1.07 11.84 2.27
N GLU A 115 -0.17 12.08 1.87
CA GLU A 115 -1.17 12.79 2.68
C GLU A 115 -1.38 12.10 4.03
N ARG A 116 -1.51 10.76 4.02
CA ARG A 116 -1.64 9.98 5.25
C ARG A 116 -0.40 10.07 6.13
N TYR A 117 0.79 10.01 5.55
CA TYR A 117 2.04 10.16 6.30
C TYR A 117 2.09 11.52 7.03
N TYR A 118 1.82 12.62 6.35
CA TYR A 118 1.84 13.94 6.97
C TYR A 118 0.78 14.08 8.06
N SER A 119 -0.40 13.50 7.88
CA SER A 119 -1.44 13.47 8.92
C SER A 119 -1.02 12.71 10.18
N LEU A 120 -0.13 11.72 10.08
CA LEU A 120 0.37 10.95 11.24
C LEU A 120 1.56 11.60 11.94
N MET A 121 2.21 12.55 11.25
CA MET A 121 3.38 13.27 11.75
C MET A 121 3.04 14.66 12.31
N ALA A 122 1.80 15.11 12.14
CA ALA A 122 1.26 16.37 12.66
C ALA A 122 0.82 16.22 14.13
#